data_AF-A0A537RBT0-F1
#
_entry.id   AF-A0A537RBT0-F1
#
_cell.length_a   1.000
_cell.length_b   1.000
_cell.length_c   1.000
_cell.angle_alpha   90.00
_cell.angle_beta   90.00
_cell.angle_gamma   90.00
#
_symmetry.space_group_name_H-M   'P 1'
#
loop_
_entity.id
_entity.type
_entity.pdbx_description
1 polymer ?
#
loop_
_entity_poly.entity_id
_entity_poly.type
_entity_poly.pdbx_seq_one_letter_code
_entity_poly.pdbx_strand_id
1 'polypeptide(L)'
;WIKDKKVRILAQWALQKNAELPDIPLFMDLAKADSERDALRLMLARLEYGRPFFLPPDVPVARVEALRRAFDATMKDPAYLAEADKLKIDVEPLSGEAVAALVEQVSRTPADTVARVRAALETR
;
A
#
# COMPACT_ATOMS: atom_id res chain seq x y z
N TRP A 1 -21.16 3.29 -15.95
CA TRP A 1 -21.27 1.83 -15.76
C TRP A 1 -21.49 1.43 -14.30
N ILE A 2 -20.66 1.89 -13.32
CA ILE A 2 -20.93 1.68 -11.87
C ILE A 2 -22.25 2.33 -11.45
N LYS A 3 -22.42 3.63 -11.74
CA LYS A 3 -23.66 4.38 -11.43
C LYS A 3 -24.90 3.77 -12.11
N ASP A 4 -24.72 3.23 -13.32
CA ASP A 4 -25.77 2.56 -14.10
C ASP A 4 -26.04 1.11 -13.64
N LYS A 5 -25.40 0.66 -12.55
CA LYS A 5 -25.49 -0.71 -11.99
C LYS A 5 -25.15 -1.84 -12.97
N LYS A 6 -24.40 -1.54 -14.03
CA LYS A 6 -23.94 -2.55 -15.00
C LYS A 6 -22.81 -3.42 -14.46
N VAL A 7 -22.16 -2.99 -13.38
CA VAL A 7 -21.17 -3.75 -12.61
C VAL A 7 -21.40 -3.50 -11.13
N ARG A 8 -21.17 -4.54 -10.31
CA ARG A 8 -21.19 -4.45 -8.85
C ARG A 8 -19.79 -4.76 -8.33
N ILE A 9 -19.22 -3.83 -7.57
CA ILE A 9 -17.98 -4.05 -6.84
C ILE A 9 -18.35 -4.76 -5.54
N LEU A 10 -17.74 -5.92 -5.29
CA LEU A 10 -18.09 -6.76 -4.13
C LEU A 10 -17.20 -6.48 -2.92
N ALA A 11 -15.91 -6.24 -3.17
CA ALA A 11 -14.93 -5.92 -2.16
C ALA A 11 -13.76 -5.13 -2.78
N GLN A 12 -13.06 -4.37 -1.94
CA GLN A 12 -11.88 -3.58 -2.31
C GLN A 12 -10.60 -4.36 -1.98
N TRP A 13 -9.69 -4.47 -2.95
CA TRP A 13 -8.38 -5.11 -2.80
C TRP A 13 -7.34 -4.05 -2.38
N ALA A 14 -7.46 -3.57 -1.14
CA ALA A 14 -6.63 -2.52 -0.55
C ALA A 14 -6.53 -2.71 0.99
N LEU A 15 -5.54 -2.07 1.62
CA LEU A 15 -5.45 -2.01 3.10
C LEU A 15 -6.30 -0.88 3.68
N GLN A 16 -6.60 0.15 2.89
CA GLN A 16 -7.47 1.27 3.27
C GLN A 16 -8.64 1.41 2.30
N LYS A 17 -9.79 1.90 2.79
CA LYS A 17 -10.95 2.14 1.93
C LYS A 17 -10.68 3.30 0.99
N ASN A 18 -11.04 3.14 -0.28
CA ASN A 18 -11.07 4.25 -1.21
C ASN A 18 -12.23 5.20 -0.86
N ALA A 19 -11.96 6.51 -0.83
CA ALA A 19 -12.95 7.53 -0.48
C ALA A 19 -14.13 7.60 -1.46
N GLU A 20 -13.94 7.16 -2.71
CA GLU A 20 -15.01 7.07 -3.72
C GLU A 20 -15.89 5.83 -3.54
N LEU A 21 -15.45 4.84 -2.75
CA LEU A 21 -16.14 3.57 -2.52
C LEU A 21 -16.33 3.27 -1.01
N PRO A 22 -16.87 4.20 -0.21
CA PRO A 22 -16.90 4.04 1.25
C PRO A 22 -17.78 2.86 1.72
N ASP A 23 -18.83 2.54 0.96
CA ASP A 23 -19.81 1.50 1.29
C ASP A 23 -19.36 0.08 0.93
N ILE A 24 -18.31 -0.06 0.12
CA ILE A 24 -17.81 -1.36 -0.31
C ILE A 24 -16.82 -1.89 0.76
N PRO A 25 -16.95 -3.13 1.25
CA PRO A 25 -16.04 -3.68 2.24
C PRO A 25 -14.63 -3.91 1.66
N LEU A 26 -13.62 -3.99 2.52
CA LEU A 26 -12.29 -4.48 2.13
C LEU A 26 -12.30 -6.03 2.09
N PHE A 27 -11.44 -6.64 1.29
CA PHE A 27 -11.22 -8.10 1.37
C PHE A 27 -10.77 -8.54 2.78
N MET A 28 -10.06 -7.65 3.48
CA MET A 28 -9.68 -7.81 4.88
C MET A 28 -10.88 -8.02 5.82
N ASP A 29 -12.01 -7.36 5.54
CA ASP A 29 -13.23 -7.44 6.37
C ASP A 29 -13.95 -8.80 6.21
N LEU A 30 -13.64 -9.53 5.14
CA LEU A 30 -14.25 -10.82 4.81
C LEU A 30 -13.47 -12.01 5.40
N ALA A 31 -12.24 -11.79 5.86
CA ALA A 31 -11.42 -12.82 6.48
C ALA A 31 -12.01 -13.27 7.82
N LYS A 32 -12.11 -14.59 8.01
CA LYS A 32 -12.75 -15.18 9.19
C LYS A 32 -11.73 -15.49 10.28
N ALA A 33 -10.50 -15.85 9.89
CA ALA A 33 -9.41 -16.17 10.81
C ALA A 33 -8.29 -15.12 10.77
N ASP A 34 -7.55 -14.97 11.86
CA ASP A 34 -6.40 -14.05 11.92
C ASP A 34 -5.30 -14.44 10.93
N SER A 35 -5.07 -15.74 10.72
CA SER A 35 -4.11 -16.22 9.72
C SER A 35 -4.50 -15.87 8.28
N GLU A 36 -5.80 -15.70 7.99
CA GLU A 36 -6.27 -15.20 6.68
C GLU A 36 -6.04 -13.70 6.57
N ARG A 37 -6.26 -12.94 7.65
CA ARG A 37 -5.95 -11.50 7.68
C ARG A 37 -4.46 -11.24 7.51
N ASP A 38 -3.60 -12.05 8.13
CA ASP A 38 -2.16 -11.91 8.00
C ASP A 38 -1.68 -12.30 6.59
N ALA A 39 -2.25 -13.35 6.00
CA ALA A 39 -2.01 -13.69 4.61
C ALA A 39 -2.42 -12.56 3.65
N LEU A 40 -3.62 -11.99 3.83
CA LEU A 40 -4.10 -10.87 3.02
C LEU A 40 -3.27 -9.60 3.23
N ARG A 41 -2.85 -9.28 4.47
CA ARG A 41 -1.92 -8.17 4.75
C ARG A 41 -0.60 -8.35 4.02
N LEU A 42 -0.02 -9.54 4.07
CA LEU A 42 1.22 -9.84 3.36
C LEU A 42 1.07 -9.63 1.84
N MET A 43 -0.07 -10.01 1.26
CA MET A 43 -0.35 -9.81 -0.16
C MET A 43 -0.58 -8.34 -0.53
N LEU A 44 -1.35 -7.62 0.30
CA LEU A 44 -1.77 -6.24 0.05
C LEU A 44 -0.71 -5.21 0.38
N ALA A 45 0.18 -5.47 1.34
CA ALA A 45 1.19 -4.51 1.77
C ALA A 45 2.09 -4.04 0.62
N ARG A 46 2.42 -4.92 -0.34
CA ARG A 46 3.19 -4.55 -1.53
C ARG A 46 2.48 -3.52 -2.40
N LEU A 47 1.15 -3.56 -2.46
CA LEU A 47 0.37 -2.63 -3.27
C LEU A 47 0.36 -1.23 -2.66
N GLU A 48 0.34 -1.11 -1.33
CA GLU A 48 0.16 0.21 -0.69
C GLU A 48 1.36 1.14 -0.75
N TYR A 49 2.60 0.63 -0.65
CA TYR A 49 3.75 1.51 -0.83
C TYR A 49 4.16 1.68 -2.29
N GLY A 50 3.49 0.98 -3.23
CA GLY A 50 3.62 1.16 -4.68
C GLY A 50 5.05 1.14 -5.21
N ARG A 51 5.66 2.33 -5.31
CA ARG A 51 7.03 2.56 -5.78
C ARG A 51 7.87 3.23 -4.67
N PRO A 52 8.23 2.50 -3.60
CA PRO A 52 8.95 3.06 -2.46
C PRO A 52 10.41 3.38 -2.82
N PHE A 53 10.98 4.36 -2.13
CA PHE A 53 12.42 4.60 -2.14
C PHE A 53 13.08 3.87 -0.97
N PHE A 54 14.14 3.14 -1.27
CA PHE A 54 14.96 2.45 -0.29
C PHE A 54 16.40 2.98 -0.32
N LEU A 55 17.02 2.98 0.84
CA LEU A 55 18.43 3.31 1.03
C LEU A 55 19.16 2.06 1.53
N PRO A 56 20.46 1.93 1.26
CA PRO A 56 21.26 0.85 1.82
C PRO A 56 21.28 0.91 3.36
N PRO A 57 21.65 -0.18 4.04
CA PRO A 57 21.91 -0.16 5.47
C PRO A 57 23.03 0.83 5.82
N ASP A 58 23.10 1.22 7.10
CA ASP A 58 24.15 2.08 7.69
C ASP A 58 24.20 3.54 7.18
N VAL A 59 23.16 4.01 6.49
CA VAL A 59 23.01 5.44 6.16
C VAL A 59 22.75 6.24 7.44
N PRO A 60 23.48 7.36 7.68
CA PRO A 60 23.26 8.19 8.86
C PRO A 60 21.80 8.66 8.97
N VAL A 61 21.22 8.57 10.18
CA VAL A 61 19.82 8.94 10.45
C VAL A 61 19.48 10.33 9.93
N ALA A 62 20.38 11.31 10.11
CA ALA A 62 20.19 12.67 9.60
C ALA A 62 19.97 12.73 8.08
N ARG A 63 20.61 11.84 7.31
CA ARG A 63 20.43 11.76 5.85
C ARG A 63 19.11 11.11 5.47
N VAL A 64 18.69 10.10 6.22
CA VAL A 64 17.38 9.47 6.06
C VAL A 64 16.27 10.50 6.30
N GLU A 65 16.36 11.25 7.41
CA GLU A 65 15.42 12.30 7.75
C GLU A 65 15.37 13.42 6.70
N ALA A 66 16.53 13.86 6.21
CA ALA A 66 16.58 14.86 5.15
C ALA A 66 15.85 14.39 3.88
N LEU A 67 16.04 13.14 3.46
CA LEU A 67 15.37 12.57 2.28
C LEU A 67 13.87 12.40 2.49
N ARG A 68 13.43 11.96 3.67
CA ARG A 68 12.01 11.89 4.02
C ARG A 68 11.33 13.25 3.90
N ARG A 69 11.91 14.28 4.53
CA ARG A 69 11.36 15.64 4.50
C ARG A 69 11.37 16.24 3.09
N ALA A 70 12.42 16.00 2.31
CA ALA A 70 12.47 16.43 0.91
C ALA A 70 11.38 15.78 0.05
N PHE A 71 11.15 14.48 0.24
CA PHE A 71 10.05 13.76 -0.42
C PHE A 71 8.69 14.33 -0.01
N ASP A 72 8.43 14.47 1.29
CA ASP A 72 7.18 15.03 1.83
C ASP A 72 6.89 16.43 1.29
N ALA A 73 7.92 17.27 1.15
CA ALA A 73 7.81 18.60 0.57
C ALA A 73 7.49 18.54 -0.94
N THR A 74 8.14 17.64 -1.68
CA THR A 74 7.94 17.49 -3.14
C THR A 74 6.52 17.05 -3.45
N MET A 75 5.96 16.12 -2.68
CA MET A 75 4.59 15.65 -2.86
C MET A 75 3.52 16.72 -2.61
N LYS A 76 3.88 17.83 -1.97
CA LYS A 76 3.02 18.99 -1.73
C LYS A 76 3.36 20.19 -2.62
N ASP A 77 4.39 20.06 -3.46
CA ASP A 77 4.85 21.13 -4.32
C ASP A 77 3.84 21.39 -5.45
N PRO A 78 3.33 22.62 -5.62
CA PRO A 78 2.33 22.92 -6.64
C PRO A 78 2.82 22.69 -8.08
N ALA A 79 4.11 22.89 -8.36
CA ALA A 79 4.65 22.67 -9.70
C ALA A 79 4.75 21.17 -10.00
N TYR A 80 5.14 20.36 -9.02
CA TYR A 80 5.10 18.90 -9.11
C TYR A 80 3.68 18.38 -9.36
N LEU A 81 2.70 18.83 -8.56
CA LEU A 81 1.31 18.41 -8.68
C LEU A 81 0.66 18.84 -10.01
N ALA A 82 0.97 20.05 -10.47
CA ALA A 82 0.48 20.53 -11.77
C ALA A 82 1.02 19.68 -12.93
N GLU A 83 2.29 19.27 -12.87
CA GLU A 83 2.86 18.41 -13.90
C GLU A 83 2.31 16.98 -13.83
N ALA A 84 2.13 16.44 -12.61
CA ALA A 84 1.48 15.14 -12.41
C ALA A 84 0.06 15.12 -12.99
N ASP A 85 -0.75 16.16 -12.78
CA ASP A 85 -2.10 16.26 -13.37
C ASP A 85 -2.08 16.33 -14.90
N LYS A 86 -1.14 17.06 -15.50
CA LYS A 86 -0.97 17.08 -16.97
C LYS A 86 -0.66 15.69 -17.52
N LEU A 87 0.18 14.94 -16.80
CA LEU A 87 0.55 13.57 -17.14
C LEU A 87 -0.52 12.54 -16.74
N LYS A 88 -1.61 12.96 -16.07
CA LYS A 88 -2.66 12.10 -15.53
C LYS A 88 -2.11 11.02 -14.60
N ILE A 89 -1.14 11.43 -13.77
CA ILE A 89 -0.55 10.61 -12.72
C ILE A 89 -1.21 10.99 -11.39
N ASP A 90 -1.88 10.04 -10.77
CA ASP A 90 -2.42 10.22 -9.42
C ASP A 90 -1.28 10.23 -8.40
N VAL A 91 -1.31 11.22 -7.49
CA VAL A 91 -0.28 11.43 -6.46
C VAL A 91 -0.89 11.22 -5.09
N GLU A 92 -0.77 10.00 -4.57
CA GLU A 92 -1.22 9.60 -3.23
C GLU A 92 -0.06 8.96 -2.45
N PRO A 93 0.86 9.77 -1.90
CA PRO A 93 2.06 9.25 -1.26
C PRO A 93 1.81 8.74 0.15
N LEU A 94 2.55 7.70 0.54
CA LEU A 94 2.79 7.35 1.93
C LEU A 94 4.06 8.03 2.45
N SER A 95 4.05 8.44 3.72
CA SER A 95 5.26 8.96 4.37
C SER A 95 6.32 7.87 4.52
N GLY A 96 7.59 8.26 4.58
CA GLY A 96 8.69 7.32 4.79
C GLY A 96 8.57 6.54 6.10
N GLU A 97 7.96 7.12 7.13
CA GLU A 97 7.64 6.47 8.40
C GLU A 97 6.53 5.44 8.25
N ALA A 98 5.46 5.76 7.50
CA ALA A 98 4.37 4.81 7.25
C ALA A 98 4.86 3.59 6.45
N VAL A 99 5.72 3.82 5.44
CA VAL A 99 6.36 2.74 4.68
C VAL A 99 7.23 1.87 5.60
N ALA A 100 8.05 2.50 6.46
CA ALA A 100 8.91 1.75 7.39
C ALA A 100 8.10 0.88 8.37
N ALA A 101 7.02 1.44 8.94
CA ALA A 101 6.13 0.71 9.84
C ALA A 101 5.44 -0.48 9.15
N LEU A 102 5.02 -0.30 7.90
CA LEU A 102 4.40 -1.38 7.12
C LEU A 102 5.42 -2.48 6.77
N VAL A 103 6.66 -2.11 6.40
CA VAL A 103 7.74 -3.08 6.16
C VAL A 103 8.07 -3.87 7.43
N GLU A 104 8.14 -3.20 8.59
CA GLU A 104 8.33 -3.87 9.88
C GLU A 104 7.17 -4.81 10.22
N GLN A 105 5.94 -4.40 9.95
CA GLN A 105 4.77 -5.26 10.17
C GLN A 105 4.83 -6.51 9.28
N VAL A 106 5.16 -6.36 8.00
CA VAL A 106 5.26 -7.46 7.04
C VAL A 106 6.42 -8.41 7.39
N SER A 107 7.54 -7.89 7.87
CA SER A 107 8.69 -8.72 8.24
C SER A 107 8.43 -9.63 9.44
N ARG A 108 7.44 -9.30 10.27
CA ARG A 108 6.97 -10.13 11.40
C ARG A 108 5.94 -11.20 11.01
N THR A 109 5.60 -11.33 9.73
CA THR A 109 4.62 -12.33 9.27
C THR A 109 5.14 -13.75 9.58
N PRO A 110 4.33 -14.61 10.24
CA PRO A 110 4.73 -15.98 10.55
C PRO A 110 5.15 -16.80 9.30
N ALA A 111 6.17 -17.64 9.44
CA ALA A 111 6.77 -18.38 8.32
C ALA A 111 5.78 -19.35 7.64
N ASP A 112 4.86 -19.93 8.40
CA ASP A 112 3.76 -20.77 7.91
C ASP A 112 2.79 -19.95 7.03
N THR A 113 2.49 -18.71 7.41
CA THR A 113 1.66 -17.78 6.62
C THR A 113 2.36 -17.40 5.32
N VAL A 114 3.67 -17.12 5.37
CA VAL A 114 4.48 -16.84 4.17
C VAL A 114 4.48 -18.04 3.21
N ALA A 115 4.66 -19.26 3.73
CA ALA A 115 4.63 -20.49 2.93
C ALA A 115 3.27 -20.71 2.28
N ARG A 116 2.18 -20.50 3.02
CA ARG A 116 0.81 -20.60 2.51
C ARG A 116 0.55 -19.61 1.38
N VAL A 117 0.92 -18.34 1.55
CA VAL A 117 0.75 -17.31 0.51
C VAL A 117 1.58 -17.62 -0.73
N ARG A 118 2.83 -18.07 -0.56
CA ARG A 118 3.68 -18.50 -1.68
C ARG A 118 3.03 -19.63 -2.47
N ALA A 119 2.57 -20.68 -1.80
CA ALA A 119 1.90 -21.81 -2.45
C ALA A 119 0.66 -21.36 -3.24
N ALA A 120 -0.14 -20.45 -2.66
CA ALA A 120 -1.32 -19.90 -3.33
C ALA A 120 -0.98 -19.08 -4.60
N LEU A 121 0.17 -18.39 -4.62
CA LEU A 121 0.63 -17.61 -5.78
C LEU A 121 1.30 -18.47 -6.87
N GLU A 122 1.90 -19.60 -6.50
CA GLU A 122 2.58 -20.52 -7.43
C GLU A 122 1.62 -21.51 -8.10
N THR A 123 0.38 -21.63 -7.60
CA THR A 123 -0.65 -22.47 -8.22
C THR A 123 -1.17 -21.78 -9.48
N ARG A 124 -0.64 -22.17 -10.64
CA ARG A 124 -1.14 -21.80 -11.98
C ARG A 124 -2.28 -22.70 -12.42
#